data_AF-A0A9E2E5I4-F1
#
_entry.id   AF-A0A9E2E5I4-F1
#
_cell.length_a   1.000
_cell.length_b   1.000
_cell.length_c   1.000
_cell.angle_alpha   90.00
_cell.angle_beta   90.00
_cell.angle_gamma   90.00
#
_symmetry.space_group_name_H-M   'P 1'
#
loop_
_entity.id
_entity.type
_entity.pdbx_description
1 polymer ?
#
loop_
_entity_poly.entity_id
_entity_poly.type
_entity_poly.pdbx_seq_one_letter_code
_entity_poly.pdbx_strand_id
1 'polypeptide(L)'
;MWGVWYCIAILALLLAGTTQAASGDVALALFKSRCVKCHGQDGKVKGKLNLLEIKTTAQLTGDLERLQTILEVLDASEMPPEKEPPLKPETSAAAVADLQKLLRTAGADFAPTPIRRMNRLQYNNAVQDLFGLKISVFPLPEKMMRDRSGYFAKALGPRKKMPESVTVSSRPLGKSGLIEPRLAGVGPFPQDPRAEHGFDNRGDHLSLSPFLLEAFFKLSRRIVQS
;
A
#
# COMPACT_ATOMS: atom_id res chain seq x y z
N MET A 1 43.14 -17.32 -60.25
CA MET A 1 42.42 -17.90 -59.09
C MET A 1 42.53 -16.92 -57.92
N TRP A 2 41.40 -16.36 -57.49
CA TRP A 2 41.08 -15.78 -56.16
C TRP A 2 41.89 -14.52 -55.76
N GLY A 3 41.34 -13.35 -55.44
CA GLY A 3 40.02 -12.97 -54.96
C GLY A 3 40.19 -12.20 -53.65
N VAL A 4 40.29 -10.86 -53.69
CA VAL A 4 40.18 -10.01 -52.49
C VAL A 4 39.54 -8.68 -52.91
N TRP A 5 38.21 -8.63 -52.85
CA TRP A 5 37.44 -7.38 -52.90
C TRP A 5 37.27 -6.88 -51.47
N TYR A 6 37.82 -5.71 -51.19
CA TYR A 6 37.70 -5.02 -49.92
C TYR A 6 36.29 -4.41 -49.80
N CYS A 7 35.37 -5.13 -49.17
CA CYS A 7 34.07 -4.58 -48.78
C CYS A 7 34.26 -3.69 -47.54
N ILE A 8 34.32 -2.38 -47.76
CA ILE A 8 34.20 -1.37 -46.70
C ILE A 8 32.77 -1.41 -46.17
N ALA A 9 32.56 -2.14 -45.08
CA ALA A 9 31.30 -2.12 -44.34
C ALA A 9 31.25 -0.85 -43.48
N ILE A 10 30.57 0.18 -43.97
CA ILE A 10 30.16 1.34 -43.17
C ILE A 10 29.07 0.85 -42.21
N LEU A 11 29.47 0.52 -40.99
CA LEU A 11 28.55 0.24 -39.89
C LEU A 11 28.05 1.59 -39.34
N ALA A 12 27.01 2.14 -39.98
CA ALA A 12 26.25 3.26 -39.44
C ALA A 12 25.49 2.76 -38.20
N LEU A 13 26.09 3.01 -37.03
CA LEU A 13 25.50 2.75 -35.72
C LEU A 13 24.30 3.70 -35.54
N LEU A 14 23.11 3.22 -35.93
CA LEU A 14 21.84 3.85 -35.59
C LEU A 14 21.65 3.78 -34.06
N LEU A 15 22.07 4.84 -33.38
CA LEU A 15 21.59 5.15 -32.03
C LEU A 15 20.09 5.45 -32.12
N ALA A 16 19.27 4.39 -32.07
CA ALA A 16 17.88 4.50 -31.70
C ALA A 16 17.85 4.89 -30.21
N GLY A 17 17.90 6.19 -29.94
CA GLY A 17 17.60 6.73 -28.63
C GLY A 17 16.18 6.35 -28.27
N THR A 18 16.02 5.36 -27.39
CA THR A 18 14.75 5.10 -26.71
C THR A 18 14.48 6.31 -25.82
N THR A 19 13.69 7.27 -26.30
CA THR A 19 13.15 8.34 -25.48
C THR A 19 12.21 7.70 -24.47
N GLN A 20 12.71 7.44 -23.26
CA GLN A 20 11.86 7.10 -22.12
C GLN A 20 10.99 8.33 -21.88
N ALA A 21 9.69 8.25 -22.19
CA ALA A 21 8.76 9.33 -21.87
C ALA A 21 8.85 9.64 -20.37
N ALA A 22 8.85 10.92 -20.00
CA ALA A 22 8.87 11.29 -18.59
C ALA A 22 7.56 10.81 -17.95
N SER A 23 7.64 10.35 -16.71
CA SER A 23 6.45 9.93 -15.97
C SER A 23 5.46 11.07 -15.89
N GLY A 24 4.22 10.84 -16.32
CA GLY A 24 3.12 11.80 -16.38
C GLY A 24 2.80 12.34 -17.78
N ASP A 25 3.66 12.13 -18.78
CA ASP A 25 3.45 12.64 -20.14
C ASP A 25 2.28 11.93 -20.85
N VAL A 26 2.11 10.63 -20.60
CA VAL A 26 1.04 9.82 -21.21
C VAL A 26 -0.31 10.27 -20.67
N ALA A 27 -0.39 10.49 -19.35
CA ALA A 27 -1.59 10.98 -18.71
C ALA A 27 -1.95 12.42 -19.15
N LEU A 28 -0.97 13.33 -19.25
CA LEU A 28 -1.19 14.69 -19.74
C LEU A 28 -1.68 14.73 -21.19
N ALA A 29 -1.16 13.85 -22.05
CA ALA A 29 -1.62 13.71 -23.42
C ALA A 29 -3.07 13.20 -23.49
N LEU A 30 -3.45 12.25 -22.62
CA LEU A 30 -4.82 11.77 -22.51
C LEU A 30 -5.77 12.87 -22.03
N PHE A 31 -5.37 13.64 -21.03
CA PHE A 31 -6.19 14.74 -20.51
C PHE A 31 -6.55 15.75 -21.60
N LYS A 32 -5.55 16.18 -22.38
CA LYS A 32 -5.74 17.13 -23.49
C LYS A 32 -6.62 16.59 -24.61
N SER A 33 -6.59 15.28 -24.87
CA SER A 33 -7.32 14.68 -26.00
C SER A 33 -8.77 14.33 -25.68
N ARG A 34 -9.04 13.88 -24.45
CA ARG A 34 -10.36 13.31 -24.07
C ARG A 34 -11.00 13.98 -22.87
N CYS A 35 -10.24 14.37 -21.85
CA CYS A 35 -10.80 14.76 -20.56
C CYS A 35 -11.17 16.26 -20.47
N VAL A 36 -10.42 17.13 -21.15
CA VAL A 36 -10.66 18.59 -21.12
C VAL A 36 -12.05 18.99 -21.61
N LYS A 37 -12.71 18.18 -22.45
CA LYS A 37 -14.07 18.46 -22.96
C LYS A 37 -15.11 18.63 -21.85
N CYS A 38 -14.95 17.89 -20.74
CA CYS A 38 -15.85 17.93 -19.60
C CYS A 38 -15.24 18.60 -18.36
N HIS A 39 -13.92 18.75 -18.33
CA HIS A 39 -13.12 19.25 -17.21
C HIS A 39 -12.29 20.49 -17.61
N GLY A 40 -12.94 21.48 -18.22
CA GLY A 40 -12.37 22.81 -18.46
C GLY A 40 -12.85 23.50 -19.74
N GLN A 41 -12.91 22.77 -20.86
CA GLN A 41 -13.27 23.33 -22.17
C GLN A 41 -14.70 23.87 -22.16
N ASP A 42 -14.93 24.99 -22.85
CA ASP A 42 -16.21 25.71 -22.91
C ASP A 42 -16.76 26.15 -21.54
N GLY A 43 -15.89 26.33 -20.54
CA GLY A 43 -16.28 26.71 -19.18
C GLY A 43 -16.96 25.58 -18.39
N LYS A 44 -17.01 24.35 -18.93
CA LYS A 44 -17.59 23.19 -18.25
C LYS A 44 -16.57 22.59 -17.30
N VAL A 45 -16.78 22.78 -16.00
CA VAL A 45 -15.90 22.25 -14.94
C VAL A 45 -16.66 21.19 -14.15
N LYS A 46 -16.89 20.01 -14.75
CA LYS A 46 -17.53 18.90 -14.04
C LYS A 46 -16.61 18.40 -12.91
N GLY A 47 -17.19 18.01 -11.79
CA GLY A 47 -16.44 17.52 -10.62
C GLY A 47 -15.50 18.56 -9.99
N LYS A 48 -15.71 19.86 -10.23
CA LYS A 48 -14.83 20.96 -9.76
C LYS A 48 -13.36 20.80 -10.19
N LEU A 49 -13.12 20.01 -11.25
CA LEU A 49 -11.80 19.69 -11.75
C LEU A 49 -11.57 20.41 -13.07
N ASN A 50 -10.64 21.38 -13.09
CA ASN A 50 -10.18 22.03 -14.32
C ASN A 50 -8.82 21.48 -14.74
N LEU A 51 -8.80 20.69 -15.81
CA LEU A 51 -7.58 20.07 -16.36
C LEU A 51 -6.80 21.03 -17.28
N LEU A 52 -7.37 22.18 -17.68
CA LEU A 52 -6.67 23.19 -18.50
C LEU A 52 -5.62 23.97 -17.69
N GLU A 53 -5.80 24.06 -16.38
CA GLU A 53 -4.85 24.68 -15.45
C GLU A 53 -3.61 23.79 -15.23
N ILE A 54 -3.74 22.49 -15.49
CA ILE A 54 -2.68 21.50 -15.32
C ILE A 54 -1.95 21.32 -16.65
N LYS A 55 -0.82 22.03 -16.81
CA LYS A 55 0.01 21.99 -18.02
C LYS A 55 1.26 21.13 -17.86
N THR A 56 1.72 20.94 -16.63
CA THR A 56 2.99 20.26 -16.32
C THR A 56 2.78 19.16 -15.27
N THR A 57 3.68 18.18 -15.26
CA THR A 57 3.70 17.09 -14.26
C THR A 57 3.94 17.64 -12.85
N ALA A 58 4.72 18.71 -12.69
CA ALA A 58 4.94 19.40 -11.42
C ALA A 58 3.64 19.96 -10.81
N GLN A 59 2.69 20.40 -11.64
CA GLN A 59 1.37 20.85 -11.17
C GLN A 59 0.46 19.69 -10.79
N LEU A 60 0.60 18.50 -11.40
CA LEU A 60 -0.06 17.29 -10.91
C LEU A 60 0.47 16.90 -9.53
N THR A 61 1.80 16.94 -9.35
CA THR A 61 2.43 16.51 -8.08
C THR A 61 2.27 17.53 -6.96
N GLY A 62 1.98 18.80 -7.27
CA GLY A 62 1.75 19.85 -6.28
C GLY A 62 0.49 19.64 -5.43
N ASP A 63 -0.47 18.84 -5.93
CA ASP A 63 -1.69 18.47 -5.22
C ASP A 63 -1.89 16.94 -5.33
N LEU A 64 -1.25 16.21 -4.41
CA LEU A 64 -1.26 14.75 -4.40
C LEU A 64 -2.63 14.15 -4.11
N GLU A 65 -3.47 14.84 -3.32
CA GLU A 65 -4.81 14.39 -3.00
C GLU A 65 -5.67 14.39 -4.27
N ARG A 66 -5.65 15.49 -5.03
CA ARG A 66 -6.30 15.59 -6.33
C ARG A 66 -5.75 14.57 -7.34
N LEU A 67 -4.43 14.38 -7.38
CA LEU A 67 -3.79 13.37 -8.23
C LEU A 67 -4.30 11.96 -7.90
N GLN A 68 -4.40 11.63 -6.63
CA GLN A 68 -4.91 10.34 -6.16
C GLN A 68 -6.39 10.15 -6.52
N THR A 69 -7.23 11.18 -6.36
CA THR A 69 -8.64 11.11 -6.80
C THR A 69 -8.76 10.86 -8.30
N ILE A 70 -7.96 11.54 -9.13
CA ILE A 70 -7.96 11.30 -10.59
C ILE A 70 -7.57 9.86 -10.91
N LEU A 71 -6.57 9.32 -10.20
CA LEU A 71 -6.13 7.94 -10.36
C LEU A 71 -7.25 6.96 -10.03
N GLU A 72 -7.91 7.12 -8.87
CA GLU A 72 -8.97 6.23 -8.39
C GLU A 72 -10.17 6.20 -9.34
N VAL A 73 -10.61 7.37 -9.83
CA VAL A 73 -11.72 7.49 -10.77
C VAL A 73 -11.39 6.85 -12.13
N LEU A 74 -10.14 6.95 -12.60
CA LEU A 74 -9.69 6.30 -13.83
C LEU A 74 -9.52 4.80 -13.68
N ASP A 75 -8.99 4.33 -12.55
CA ASP A 75 -8.81 2.90 -12.25
C ASP A 75 -10.18 2.21 -12.08
N ALA A 76 -11.13 2.88 -11.43
CA ALA A 76 -12.52 2.44 -11.31
C ALA A 76 -13.30 2.51 -12.64
N SER A 77 -12.71 3.07 -13.71
CA SER A 77 -13.36 3.27 -15.01
C SER A 77 -14.67 4.07 -14.94
N GLU A 78 -14.82 4.95 -13.93
CA GLU A 78 -15.97 5.83 -13.76
C GLU A 78 -15.98 6.97 -14.79
N MET A 79 -14.81 7.26 -15.38
CA MET A 79 -14.63 8.19 -16.48
C MET A 79 -14.17 7.44 -17.73
N PRO A 80 -14.75 7.70 -18.91
CA PRO A 80 -15.72 8.78 -19.23
C PRO A 80 -17.17 8.46 -18.78
N PRO A 81 -18.03 9.49 -18.59
CA PRO A 81 -19.44 9.28 -18.22
C PRO A 81 -20.19 8.47 -19.28
N GLU A 82 -21.28 7.79 -18.89
CA GLU A 82 -22.06 6.89 -19.76
C GLU A 82 -22.47 7.49 -21.12
N LYS A 83 -22.59 8.82 -21.20
CA LYS A 83 -22.96 9.55 -22.43
C LYS A 83 -21.80 9.76 -23.41
N GLU A 84 -20.57 9.40 -23.04
CA GLU A 84 -19.37 9.53 -23.87
C GLU A 84 -18.79 8.17 -24.25
N PRO A 85 -18.12 8.06 -25.41
CA PRO A 85 -17.53 6.81 -25.85
C PRO A 85 -16.43 6.34 -24.87
N PRO A 86 -16.40 5.04 -24.51
CA PRO A 86 -15.45 4.52 -23.54
C PRO A 86 -14.01 4.62 -24.05
N LEU A 87 -13.08 4.76 -23.11
CA LEU A 87 -11.65 4.70 -23.40
C LEU A 87 -11.26 3.26 -23.79
N LYS A 88 -10.25 3.12 -24.65
CA LYS A 88 -9.67 1.80 -24.90
C LYS A 88 -9.01 1.29 -23.61
N PRO A 89 -9.16 0.01 -23.26
CA PRO A 89 -8.61 -0.53 -22.01
C PRO A 89 -7.09 -0.33 -21.92
N GLU A 90 -6.38 -0.48 -23.05
CA GLU A 90 -4.94 -0.25 -23.12
C GLU A 90 -4.55 1.20 -22.80
N THR A 91 -5.32 2.18 -23.29
CA THR A 91 -5.05 3.61 -23.04
C THR A 91 -5.34 4.00 -21.60
N SER A 92 -6.40 3.43 -21.00
CA SER A 92 -6.72 3.64 -19.60
C SER A 92 -5.64 3.04 -18.70
N ALA A 93 -5.28 1.77 -18.93
CA ALA A 93 -4.23 1.09 -18.17
C ALA A 93 -2.87 1.79 -18.28
N ALA A 94 -2.51 2.29 -19.48
CA ALA A 94 -1.27 3.05 -19.66
C ALA A 94 -1.27 4.37 -18.88
N ALA A 95 -2.40 5.11 -18.88
CA ALA A 95 -2.52 6.35 -18.13
C ALA A 95 -2.52 6.11 -16.61
N VAL A 96 -3.22 5.08 -16.13
CA VAL A 96 -3.22 4.66 -14.72
C VAL A 96 -1.82 4.28 -14.28
N ALA A 97 -1.10 3.47 -15.06
CA ALA A 97 0.27 3.07 -14.74
C ALA A 97 1.23 4.27 -14.68
N ASP A 98 1.07 5.24 -15.59
CA ASP A 98 1.88 6.46 -15.62
C ASP A 98 1.60 7.37 -14.42
N LEU A 99 0.32 7.59 -14.09
CA LEU A 99 -0.10 8.34 -12.89
C LEU A 99 0.36 7.67 -11.60
N GLN A 100 0.27 6.34 -11.51
CA GLN A 100 0.80 5.59 -10.36
C GLN A 100 2.31 5.75 -10.20
N LYS A 101 3.05 5.77 -11.32
CA LYS A 101 4.50 5.99 -11.28
C LYS A 101 4.82 7.39 -10.78
N LEU A 102 4.10 8.40 -11.27
CA LEU A 102 4.25 9.80 -10.87
C LEU A 102 3.86 10.02 -9.39
N LEU A 103 2.79 9.38 -8.92
CA LEU A 103 2.37 9.44 -7.51
C LEU A 103 3.41 8.77 -6.59
N ARG A 104 3.99 7.64 -7.01
CA ARG A 104 5.06 6.96 -6.24
C ARG A 104 6.32 7.81 -6.13
N THR A 105 6.73 8.47 -7.21
CA THR A 105 7.93 9.33 -7.18
C THR A 105 7.69 10.60 -6.36
N ALA A 106 6.50 11.19 -6.46
CA ALA A 106 6.17 12.40 -5.69
C ALA A 106 5.88 12.11 -4.21
N GLY A 107 5.31 10.94 -3.90
CA GLY A 107 5.04 10.49 -2.54
C GLY A 107 6.26 9.91 -1.80
N ALA A 108 7.44 9.89 -2.42
CA ALA A 108 8.67 9.48 -1.75
C ALA A 108 9.04 10.42 -0.57
N ASP A 109 8.55 11.67 -0.62
CA ASP A 109 8.73 12.69 0.42
C ASP A 109 7.59 12.70 1.47
N PHE A 110 6.79 11.63 1.58
CA PHE A 110 5.71 11.56 2.56
C PHE A 110 6.22 11.84 3.98
N ALA A 111 5.37 12.54 4.76
CA ALA A 111 5.62 12.78 6.17
C ALA A 111 5.94 11.44 6.87
N PRO A 112 6.96 11.39 7.76
CA PRO A 112 7.34 10.19 8.47
C PRO A 112 6.08 9.55 9.07
N THR A 113 5.84 8.27 8.75
CA THR A 113 4.73 7.55 9.37
C THR A 113 4.93 7.65 10.88
N PRO A 114 3.95 8.19 11.63
CA PRO A 114 4.14 8.39 13.06
C PRO A 114 4.51 7.06 13.71
N ILE A 115 5.49 7.10 14.62
CA ILE A 115 5.90 5.90 15.35
C ILE A 115 4.67 5.42 16.13
N ARG A 116 4.13 4.30 15.67
CA ARG A 116 2.99 3.64 16.29
C ARG A 116 3.45 2.45 17.11
N ARG A 117 2.83 2.25 18.27
CA ARG A 117 2.97 0.99 19.01
C ARG A 117 2.30 -0.14 18.23
N MET A 118 2.74 -1.36 18.50
CA MET A 118 2.01 -2.55 18.06
C MET A 118 0.67 -2.60 18.79
N ASN A 119 -0.38 -2.99 18.05
CA ASN A 119 -1.63 -3.37 18.69
C ASN A 119 -1.47 -4.73 19.40
N ARG A 120 -2.42 -5.08 20.25
CA ARG A 120 -2.40 -6.27 21.10
C ARG A 120 -2.29 -7.56 20.28
N LEU A 121 -2.93 -7.63 19.11
CA LEU A 121 -2.80 -8.76 18.18
C LEU A 121 -1.38 -8.85 17.58
N GLN A 122 -0.84 -7.72 17.12
CA GLN A 122 0.50 -7.60 16.55
C GLN A 122 1.57 -7.96 17.58
N TYR A 123 1.46 -7.45 18.80
CA TYR A 123 2.38 -7.78 19.88
C TYR A 123 2.33 -9.28 20.23
N ASN A 124 1.12 -9.87 20.36
CA ASN A 124 1.00 -11.30 20.60
C ASN A 124 1.70 -12.13 19.52
N ASN A 125 1.47 -11.82 18.24
CA ASN A 125 2.07 -12.56 17.15
C ASN A 125 3.59 -12.34 17.09
N ALA A 126 4.07 -11.11 17.29
CA ALA A 126 5.50 -10.81 17.30
C ALA A 126 6.24 -11.59 18.40
N VAL A 127 5.69 -11.66 19.62
CA VAL A 127 6.27 -12.44 20.71
C VAL A 127 6.19 -13.94 20.43
N GLN A 128 5.07 -14.43 19.88
CA GLN A 128 4.96 -15.83 19.48
C GLN A 128 6.00 -16.22 18.44
N ASP A 129 6.18 -15.38 17.41
CA ASP A 129 7.09 -15.66 16.31
C ASP A 129 8.55 -15.55 16.75
N LEU A 130 8.89 -14.52 17.54
CA LEU A 130 10.26 -14.28 18.00
C LEU A 130 10.76 -15.40 18.93
N PHE A 131 9.89 -15.93 19.80
CA PHE A 131 10.24 -16.96 20.77
C PHE A 131 9.74 -18.36 20.40
N GLY A 132 9.10 -18.53 19.24
CA GLY A 132 8.52 -19.81 18.80
C GLY A 132 7.42 -20.35 19.71
N LEU A 133 6.65 -19.48 20.39
CA LEU A 133 5.63 -19.90 21.34
C LEU A 133 4.41 -20.48 20.63
N LYS A 134 3.97 -21.66 21.07
CA LYS A 134 2.74 -22.33 20.57
C LYS A 134 1.47 -21.90 21.31
N ILE A 135 1.56 -20.90 22.17
CA ILE A 135 0.48 -20.41 23.03
C ILE A 135 0.29 -18.90 22.86
N SER A 136 -0.93 -18.40 23.06
CA SER A 136 -1.16 -16.93 23.11
C SER A 136 -0.66 -16.36 24.42
N VAL A 137 0.08 -15.26 24.32
CA VAL A 137 0.72 -14.51 25.41
C VAL A 137 -0.34 -14.02 26.41
N PHE A 138 -1.49 -13.59 25.90
CA PHE A 138 -2.65 -13.17 26.68
C PHE A 138 -3.96 -13.60 25.99
N PRO A 139 -5.10 -13.62 26.70
CA PRO A 139 -6.38 -14.04 26.14
C PRO A 139 -6.92 -13.02 25.12
N LEU A 140 -7.10 -13.42 23.86
CA LEU A 140 -7.59 -12.59 22.75
C LEU A 140 -9.06 -12.95 22.41
N PRO A 141 -10.07 -12.48 23.15
CA PRO A 141 -11.49 -12.74 22.85
C PRO A 141 -11.90 -12.23 21.46
N GLU A 142 -11.26 -11.15 20.98
CA GLU A 142 -11.41 -10.58 19.64
C GLU A 142 -10.99 -11.54 18.50
N LYS A 143 -10.14 -12.54 18.78
CA LYS A 143 -9.69 -13.54 17.81
C LYS A 143 -10.73 -14.67 17.68
N MET A 144 -11.90 -14.34 17.15
CA MET A 144 -13.00 -15.30 16.94
C MET A 144 -12.68 -16.31 15.82
N MET A 145 -12.18 -15.80 14.70
CA MET A 145 -11.76 -16.61 13.55
C MET A 145 -10.35 -17.15 13.78
N ARG A 146 -10.24 -18.48 13.83
CA ARG A 146 -8.95 -19.17 13.99
C ARG A 146 -8.68 -20.05 12.79
N ASP A 147 -7.52 -19.83 12.18
CA ASP A 147 -6.97 -20.75 11.21
C ASP A 147 -6.66 -22.09 11.88
N ARG A 148 -7.08 -23.18 11.21
CA ARG A 148 -6.73 -24.56 11.56
C ARG A 148 -5.82 -25.21 10.52
N SER A 149 -5.69 -24.59 9.35
CA SER A 149 -5.00 -25.13 8.19
C SER A 149 -3.50 -24.81 8.19
N GLY A 150 -3.04 -23.85 9.00
CA GLY A 150 -1.66 -23.40 9.03
C GLY A 150 -1.24 -22.72 7.72
N TYR A 151 -2.16 -21.98 7.09
CA TYR A 151 -1.97 -21.49 5.71
C TYR A 151 -0.73 -20.59 5.59
N PHE A 152 -0.44 -19.80 6.63
CA PHE A 152 0.65 -18.84 6.61
C PHE A 152 2.03 -19.53 6.60
N ALA A 153 2.21 -20.55 7.43
CA ALA A 153 3.43 -21.36 7.43
C ALA A 153 3.65 -22.08 6.09
N LYS A 154 2.56 -22.57 5.46
CA LYS A 154 2.60 -23.17 4.12
C LYS A 154 2.97 -22.15 3.04
N ALA A 155 2.45 -20.93 3.16
CA ALA A 155 2.74 -19.83 2.25
C ALA A 155 4.19 -19.33 2.37
N LEU A 156 4.82 -19.45 3.53
CA LEU A 156 6.24 -19.13 3.73
C LEU A 156 7.19 -20.27 3.32
N GLY A 157 6.65 -21.43 2.95
CA GLY A 157 7.43 -22.59 2.51
C GLY A 157 8.10 -22.43 1.14
N PRO A 158 8.73 -23.49 0.62
CA PRO A 158 9.56 -23.44 -0.59
C PRO A 158 8.85 -22.89 -1.83
N ARG A 159 7.53 -23.11 -1.93
CA ARG A 159 6.72 -22.68 -3.08
C ARG A 159 6.23 -21.23 -3.00
N LYS A 160 6.43 -20.54 -1.86
CA LYS A 160 6.01 -19.15 -1.59
C LYS A 160 4.62 -18.78 -2.14
N LYS A 161 3.64 -19.69 -2.05
CA LYS A 161 2.31 -19.52 -2.65
C LYS A 161 1.23 -19.75 -1.61
N MET A 162 0.29 -18.81 -1.52
CA MET A 162 -0.92 -18.93 -0.70
C MET A 162 -1.83 -20.05 -1.22
N PRO A 163 -2.46 -20.85 -0.34
CA PRO A 163 -3.41 -21.87 -0.77
C PRO A 163 -4.69 -21.22 -1.32
N GLU A 164 -5.34 -21.91 -2.26
CA GLU A 164 -6.60 -21.45 -2.88
C GLU A 164 -7.77 -21.44 -1.90
N SER A 165 -7.70 -22.24 -0.83
CA SER A 165 -8.68 -22.27 0.24
C SER A 165 -8.02 -22.34 1.63
N VAL A 166 -8.68 -21.76 2.63
CA VAL A 166 -8.24 -21.74 4.03
C VAL A 166 -9.37 -22.24 4.91
N THR A 167 -9.06 -23.19 5.79
CA THR A 167 -10.04 -23.68 6.79
C THR A 167 -9.96 -22.85 8.05
N VAL A 168 -11.01 -22.07 8.29
CA VAL A 168 -11.17 -21.22 9.47
C VAL A 168 -12.30 -21.75 10.33
N SER A 169 -12.09 -21.78 11.64
CA SER A 169 -13.14 -22.08 12.61
C SER A 169 -13.46 -20.82 13.41
N SER A 170 -14.75 -20.51 13.59
CA SER A 170 -15.20 -19.51 14.55
C SER A 170 -15.57 -20.22 15.85
N ARG A 171 -14.78 -20.04 16.90
CA ARG A 171 -15.11 -20.57 18.23
C ARG A 171 -14.81 -19.53 19.29
N PRO A 172 -15.82 -19.05 20.04
CA PRO A 172 -15.60 -18.14 21.15
C PRO A 172 -14.68 -18.79 22.19
N LEU A 173 -13.84 -17.99 22.84
CA LEU A 173 -13.04 -18.44 23.97
C LEU A 173 -13.96 -18.81 25.12
N GLY A 174 -13.85 -20.05 25.59
CA GLY A 174 -14.50 -20.46 26.83
C GLY A 174 -13.91 -19.71 28.02
N LYS A 175 -14.69 -19.60 29.10
CA LYS A 175 -14.30 -18.92 30.35
C LYS A 175 -12.97 -19.42 30.92
N SER A 176 -12.67 -20.72 30.76
CA SER A 176 -11.37 -21.31 31.15
C SER A 176 -10.19 -20.71 30.41
N GLY A 177 -10.29 -20.52 29.09
CA GLY A 177 -9.21 -19.92 28.27
C GLY A 177 -9.01 -18.42 28.48
N LEU A 178 -9.95 -17.75 29.15
CA LEU A 178 -9.84 -16.35 29.58
C LEU A 178 -9.12 -16.20 30.93
N ILE A 179 -9.14 -17.25 31.77
CA ILE A 179 -8.64 -17.23 33.15
C ILE A 179 -7.34 -18.04 33.29
N GLU A 180 -6.93 -18.78 32.26
CA GLU A 180 -5.65 -19.50 32.25
C GLU A 180 -4.45 -18.57 32.55
N PRO A 181 -3.72 -18.80 33.65
CA PRO A 181 -2.54 -18.02 33.98
C PRO A 181 -1.37 -18.44 33.08
N ARG A 182 -1.27 -17.85 31.88
CA ARG A 182 -0.19 -18.15 30.91
C ARG A 182 1.10 -17.39 31.18
N LEU A 183 0.99 -16.22 31.78
CA LEU A 183 2.11 -15.41 32.25
C LEU A 183 1.82 -14.94 33.68
N ALA A 184 2.03 -15.83 34.65
CA ALA A 184 1.84 -15.50 36.05
C ALA A 184 2.70 -14.29 36.44
N GLY A 185 2.08 -13.29 37.09
CA GLY A 185 2.76 -12.06 37.51
C GLY A 185 2.89 -10.98 36.43
N VAL A 186 2.49 -11.24 35.18
CA VAL A 186 2.49 -10.23 34.11
C VAL A 186 1.07 -9.69 33.93
N GLY A 187 0.89 -8.39 34.19
CA GLY A 187 -0.36 -7.70 33.88
C GLY A 187 -0.64 -7.75 32.37
N PRO A 188 -1.83 -8.16 31.92
CA PRO A 188 -2.14 -8.12 30.50
C PRO A 188 -2.10 -6.68 30.00
N PHE A 189 -1.62 -6.47 28.76
CA PHE A 189 -1.72 -5.17 28.12
C PHE A 189 -3.18 -4.70 28.12
N PRO A 190 -3.43 -3.39 28.31
CA PRO A 190 -4.77 -2.82 28.16
C PRO A 190 -5.38 -3.24 26.83
N GLN A 191 -6.69 -3.44 26.82
CA GLN A 191 -7.40 -3.66 25.57
C GLN A 191 -7.22 -2.44 24.68
N ASP A 192 -6.87 -2.65 23.40
CA ASP A 192 -6.81 -1.53 22.48
C ASP A 192 -8.19 -0.89 22.37
N PRO A 193 -8.27 0.45 22.33
CA PRO A 193 -9.55 1.13 22.16
C PRO A 193 -10.21 0.58 20.91
N ARG A 194 -11.48 0.15 21.05
CA ARG A 194 -12.28 -0.20 19.88
C ARG A 194 -12.36 1.07 19.05
N ALA A 195 -11.79 1.05 17.85
CA ALA A 195 -11.94 2.18 16.96
C ALA A 195 -13.44 2.45 16.78
N GLU A 196 -13.88 3.68 17.04
CA GLU A 196 -15.27 4.10 16.84
C GLU A 196 -15.75 3.82 15.40
N HIS A 197 -14.81 3.59 14.48
CA HIS A 197 -15.02 3.30 13.07
C HIS A 197 -14.40 1.98 12.59
N GLY A 198 -14.24 0.99 13.50
CA GLY A 198 -14.14 -0.42 13.11
C GLY A 198 -12.76 -1.02 12.81
N PHE A 199 -11.67 -0.25 12.82
CA PHE A 199 -10.32 -0.80 12.56
C PHE A 199 -9.29 -0.46 13.65
N ASP A 200 -8.66 -1.49 14.20
CA ASP A 200 -7.69 -1.44 15.31
C ASP A 200 -6.22 -1.19 14.86
N ASN A 201 -6.02 -0.88 13.58
CA ASN A 201 -4.72 -0.67 12.94
C ASN A 201 -4.44 0.78 12.55
N ARG A 202 -5.29 1.73 12.97
CA ARG A 202 -5.13 3.16 12.67
C ARG A 202 -3.88 3.72 13.36
N GLY A 203 -2.99 4.32 12.57
CA GLY A 203 -1.72 4.88 13.06
C GLY A 203 -1.91 5.96 14.13
N ASP A 204 -2.92 6.81 13.98
CA ASP A 204 -3.16 7.96 14.86
C ASP A 204 -3.54 7.52 16.29
N HIS A 205 -4.32 6.45 16.42
CA HIS A 205 -4.75 5.89 17.71
C HIS A 205 -3.71 4.98 18.37
N LEU A 206 -2.70 4.54 17.60
CA LEU A 206 -1.58 3.75 18.08
C LEU A 206 -0.32 4.61 18.25
N SER A 207 -0.41 5.93 18.10
CA SER A 207 0.72 6.83 18.28
C SER A 207 1.27 6.75 19.72
N LEU A 208 2.60 6.76 19.84
CA LEU A 208 3.30 6.80 21.13
C LEU A 208 3.63 8.25 21.48
N SER A 209 3.26 8.69 22.68
CA SER A 209 3.77 9.98 23.18
C SER A 209 5.28 9.89 23.44
N PRO A 210 6.04 11.00 23.32
CA PRO A 210 7.47 11.00 23.58
C PRO A 210 7.84 10.45 24.97
N PHE A 211 7.05 10.79 26.00
CA PHE A 211 7.24 10.28 27.36
C PHE A 211 7.06 8.76 27.46
N LEU A 212 6.05 8.22 26.79
CA LEU A 212 5.78 6.78 26.83
C LEU A 212 6.86 6.00 26.08
N LEU A 213 7.36 6.55 24.96
CA LEU A 213 8.51 6.00 24.24
C LEU A 213 9.78 5.98 25.10
N GLU A 214 10.07 7.07 25.82
CA GLU A 214 11.22 7.14 26.72
C GLU A 214 11.12 6.10 27.85
N ALA A 215 9.92 5.95 28.44
CA ALA A 215 9.68 4.96 29.49
C ALA A 215 9.89 3.52 28.98
N PHE A 216 9.35 3.18 27.80
CA PHE A 216 9.58 1.87 27.19
C PHE A 216 11.07 1.64 26.87
N PHE A 217 11.76 2.63 26.33
CA PHE A 217 13.19 2.51 26.02
C PHE A 217 14.03 2.28 27.29
N LYS A 218 13.75 3.01 28.38
CA LYS A 218 14.40 2.79 29.68
C LYS A 218 14.14 1.40 30.23
N LEU A 219 12.90 0.90 30.13
CA LEU A 219 12.54 -0.45 30.55
C LEU A 219 13.28 -1.50 29.72
N SER A 220 13.26 -1.39 28.39
CA SER A 220 13.95 -2.31 27.50
C SER A 220 15.45 -2.36 27.78
N ARG A 221 16.10 -1.20 28.01
CA ARG A 221 17.51 -1.16 28.41
C ARG A 221 17.77 -1.91 29.72
N ARG A 222 16.90 -1.76 30.72
CA ARG A 222 17.04 -2.47 32.00
C ARG A 222 16.92 -3.99 31.83
N ILE A 223 16.00 -4.46 30.98
CA ILE A 223 15.83 -5.90 30.69
C ILE A 223 17.04 -6.48 29.97
N VAL A 224 17.64 -5.73 29.04
CA VAL A 224 18.85 -6.19 28.31
C VAL A 224 20.09 -6.19 29.21
N GLN A 225 20.13 -5.30 30.20
CA GLN A 225 21.27 -5.15 31.12
C GLN A 225 21.16 -5.99 32.40
N SER A 226 20.04 -6.68 32.62
CA SER A 226 19.82 -7.59 33.75
C SER A 226 20.27 -9.00 33.41
#